data_AF-X1TWU3-F1
#
_entry.id   AF-X1TWU3-F1
#
_cell.length_a   1.000
_cell.length_b   1.000
_cell.length_c   1.000
_cell.angle_alpha   90.00
_cell.angle_beta   90.00
_cell.angle_gamma   90.00
#
_symmetry.space_group_name_H-M   'P 1'
#
loop_
_entity.id
_entity.type
_entity.pdbx_description
1 polymer ?
#
loop_
_entity_poly.entity_id
_entity_poly.type
_entity_poly.pdbx_seq_one_letter_code
_entity_poly.pdbx_strand_id
1 'polypeptide(L)'
;MIFTASLLLSYTPYYYDRRIHNLGNIGFPGEIHAESALLSTRVIDIIRYNGVNIRKEIIKTSFETGLYFYLYNEAAMIVLNKINPVTHAIVNTLKRIIILITCVIFFKTPLTKNGVIGSSIAIIGSYLYSKTKKIKA
;
A
#
# COMPACT_ATOMS: atom_id res chain seq x y z
N MET A 1 -24.41 -48.02 -28.25
CA MET A 1 -24.22 -47.53 -26.86
C MET A 1 -22.77 -47.75 -26.39
N ILE A 2 -21.77 -47.43 -27.22
CA ILE A 2 -20.34 -47.69 -26.91
C ILE A 2 -19.46 -46.43 -27.10
N PHE A 3 -20.00 -45.35 -27.67
CA PHE A 3 -19.21 -44.18 -28.06
C PHE A 3 -19.12 -43.04 -27.01
N THR A 4 -19.72 -43.20 -25.82
CA THR A 4 -19.78 -42.12 -24.81
C THR A 4 -18.83 -42.30 -23.62
N ALA A 5 -18.13 -43.43 -23.49
CA ALA A 5 -17.33 -43.75 -22.29
C ALA A 5 -15.84 -43.38 -22.38
N SER A 6 -15.30 -43.11 -23.57
CA SER A 6 -13.87 -42.82 -23.77
C SER A 6 -13.47 -41.34 -23.61
N LEU A 7 -14.45 -40.42 -23.46
CA LEU A 7 -14.19 -38.99 -23.25
C LEU A 7 -14.11 -38.58 -21.77
N LEU A 8 -14.25 -39.54 -20.85
CA LEU A 8 -14.01 -39.36 -19.41
C LEU A 8 -12.58 -39.77 -19.03
N LEU A 9 -11.62 -39.56 -19.93
CA LEU A 9 -10.21 -39.83 -19.68
C LEU A 9 -9.65 -38.74 -18.75
N SER A 10 -9.77 -38.99 -17.44
CA SER A 10 -9.01 -38.38 -16.34
C SER A 10 -8.44 -36.98 -16.63
N TYR A 11 -9.28 -35.93 -16.52
CA TYR A 11 -8.79 -34.56 -16.45
C TYR A 11 -8.01 -34.42 -15.13
N THR A 12 -6.73 -34.80 -15.15
CA THR A 12 -5.80 -34.42 -14.10
C THR A 12 -5.38 -32.99 -14.43
N PRO A 13 -5.70 -32.02 -13.55
CA PRO A 13 -5.23 -30.67 -13.77
C PRO A 13 -3.71 -30.64 -13.93
N TYR A 14 -3.20 -29.78 -14.81
CA TYR A 14 -1.78 -29.80 -15.22
C TYR A 14 -0.80 -29.70 -14.03
N TYR A 15 -1.21 -29.08 -12.93
CA TYR A 15 -0.44 -28.98 -11.69
C TYR A 15 -0.21 -30.33 -10.96
N TYR A 16 -0.90 -31.39 -11.34
CA TYR A 16 -0.70 -32.75 -10.82
C TYR A 16 0.03 -33.69 -11.80
N ASP A 17 0.49 -33.20 -12.96
CA ASP A 17 1.24 -34.02 -13.92
C ASP A 17 2.70 -34.21 -13.44
N ARG A 18 3.03 -35.45 -13.06
CA ARG A 18 4.35 -35.84 -12.53
C ARG A 18 5.50 -35.65 -13.51
N ARG A 19 5.25 -35.58 -14.82
CA ARG A 19 6.31 -35.43 -15.84
C ARG A 19 6.85 -34.01 -15.92
N ILE A 20 6.01 -33.03 -15.58
CA ILE A 20 6.36 -31.60 -15.60
C ILE A 20 6.67 -31.05 -14.21
N HIS A 21 6.21 -31.72 -13.14
CA HIS A 21 6.47 -31.36 -11.75
C HIS A 21 7.22 -32.48 -11.01
N ASN A 22 8.53 -32.65 -11.28
CA ASN A 22 9.41 -33.60 -10.58
C ASN A 22 9.76 -33.18 -9.12
N LEU A 23 9.38 -31.96 -8.71
CA LEU A 23 9.44 -31.39 -7.36
C LEU A 23 8.09 -30.72 -7.02
N GLY A 24 6.99 -31.34 -7.45
CA GLY A 24 5.63 -30.79 -7.38
C GLY A 24 4.95 -30.88 -6.02
N ASN A 25 3.87 -30.11 -5.87
CA ASN A 25 2.99 -29.96 -4.70
C ASN A 25 2.30 -31.25 -4.18
N ILE A 26 2.67 -32.45 -4.67
CA ILE A 26 2.05 -33.72 -4.28
C ILE A 26 3.07 -34.84 -4.04
N GLY A 27 2.79 -35.67 -3.04
CA GLY A 27 3.64 -36.77 -2.60
C GLY A 27 4.81 -36.31 -1.73
N PHE A 28 5.62 -37.28 -1.30
CA PHE A 28 6.77 -37.08 -0.42
C PHE A 28 7.73 -35.93 -0.83
N PRO A 29 8.18 -35.80 -2.11
CA PRO A 29 9.06 -34.70 -2.49
C PRO A 29 8.39 -33.32 -2.40
N GLY A 30 7.07 -33.24 -2.60
CA GLY A 30 6.29 -32.01 -2.42
C GLY A 30 6.14 -31.59 -0.96
N GLU A 31 5.99 -32.57 -0.07
CA GLU A 31 5.93 -32.36 1.38
C GLU A 31 7.24 -31.76 1.91
N ILE A 32 8.39 -32.32 1.49
CA ILE A 32 9.71 -31.77 1.83
C ILE A 32 9.89 -30.35 1.28
N HIS A 33 9.46 -30.10 0.04
CA HIS A 33 9.55 -28.76 -0.55
C HIS A 33 8.72 -27.74 0.23
N ALA A 34 7.48 -28.09 0.59
CA ALA A 34 6.59 -27.23 1.38
C ALA A 34 7.16 -26.93 2.78
N GLU A 35 7.72 -27.94 3.46
CA GLU A 35 8.38 -27.77 4.76
C GLU A 35 9.65 -26.89 4.64
N SER A 36 10.45 -27.10 3.59
CA SER A 36 11.64 -26.29 3.31
C SER A 36 11.33 -24.82 3.07
N ALA A 37 10.18 -24.51 2.45
CA ALA A 37 9.71 -23.14 2.25
C ALA A 37 9.35 -22.46 3.59
N LEU A 38 8.72 -23.20 4.52
CA LEU A 38 8.40 -22.70 5.85
C LEU A 38 9.67 -22.46 6.70
N LEU A 39 10.68 -23.32 6.57
CA LEU A 39 11.98 -23.10 7.21
C LEU A 39 12.70 -21.88 6.61
N SER A 40 12.74 -21.78 5.29
CA SER A 40 13.39 -20.67 4.58
C SER A 40 12.78 -19.32 4.98
N THR A 41 11.44 -19.24 5.02
CA THR A 41 10.75 -18.00 5.44
C THR A 41 11.01 -17.64 6.90
N ARG A 42 11.04 -18.62 7.82
CA ARG A 42 11.39 -18.38 9.23
C ARG A 42 12.84 -17.94 9.42
N VAL A 43 13.78 -18.55 8.69
CA VAL A 43 15.20 -18.15 8.73
C VAL A 43 15.37 -16.71 8.27
N ILE A 44 14.69 -16.31 7.18
CA ILE A 44 14.70 -14.92 6.70
C ILE A 44 14.13 -13.96 7.75
N ASP A 45 13.00 -14.31 8.36
CA ASP A 45 12.38 -13.49 9.42
C ASP A 45 13.35 -13.26 10.59
N ILE A 46 14.07 -14.30 11.03
CA ILE A 46 15.03 -14.22 12.12
C ILE A 46 16.25 -13.37 11.73
N ILE A 47 16.87 -13.64 10.58
CA ILE A 47 18.11 -13.00 10.17
C ILE A 47 17.89 -11.53 9.78
N ARG A 48 16.77 -11.22 9.11
CA ARG A 48 16.57 -9.90 8.50
C ARG A 48 15.59 -9.01 9.25
N TYR A 49 14.62 -9.60 9.93
CA TYR A 49 13.49 -8.89 10.54
C TYR A 49 13.40 -9.13 12.05
N ASN A 50 14.51 -9.50 12.70
CA ASN A 50 14.58 -9.75 14.16
C ASN A 50 13.52 -10.75 14.66
N GLY A 51 13.18 -11.76 13.85
CA GLY A 51 12.21 -12.79 14.18
C GLY A 51 10.75 -12.38 13.99
N VAL A 52 10.48 -11.17 13.48
CA VAL A 52 9.12 -10.72 13.18
C VAL A 52 8.63 -11.38 11.90
N ASN A 53 7.40 -11.90 11.92
CA ASN A 53 6.73 -12.41 10.72
C ASN A 53 6.34 -11.26 9.80
N ILE A 54 7.28 -10.91 8.91
CA ILE A 54 7.16 -9.76 8.02
C ILE A 54 5.95 -9.85 7.10
N ARG A 55 5.52 -11.06 6.72
CA ARG A 55 4.38 -11.28 5.83
C ARG A 55 3.09 -10.79 6.49
N LYS A 56 2.88 -11.14 7.76
CA LYS A 56 1.72 -10.66 8.54
C LYS A 56 1.77 -9.15 8.75
N GLU A 57 2.96 -8.61 9.03
CA GLU A 57 3.15 -7.17 9.22
C GLU A 57 2.87 -6.36 7.96
N ILE A 58 3.37 -6.81 6.80
CA ILE A 58 3.10 -6.19 5.50
C ILE A 58 1.60 -6.22 5.20
N ILE A 59 0.92 -7.35 5.42
CA ILE A 59 -0.53 -7.45 5.18
C ILE A 59 -1.28 -6.47 6.08
N LYS A 60 -0.95 -6.41 7.38
CA LYS A 60 -1.58 -5.49 8.33
C LYS A 60 -1.37 -4.03 7.92
N THR A 61 -0.12 -3.63 7.65
CA THR A 61 0.21 -2.24 7.27
C THR A 61 -0.35 -1.87 5.90
N SER A 62 -0.36 -2.79 4.93
CA SER A 62 -0.99 -2.59 3.61
C SER A 62 -2.50 -2.40 3.74
N PHE A 63 -3.15 -3.17 4.62
CA PHE A 63 -4.57 -3.01 4.88
C PHE A 63 -4.88 -1.66 5.55
N GLU A 64 -4.12 -1.28 6.58
CA GLU A 64 -4.30 -0.01 7.27
C GLU A 64 -4.08 1.18 6.33
N THR A 65 -2.98 1.18 5.57
CA THR A 65 -2.69 2.24 4.60
C THR A 65 -3.74 2.33 3.49
N GLY A 66 -4.20 1.18 2.97
CA GLY A 66 -5.28 1.11 1.99
C GLY A 66 -6.60 1.66 2.51
N LEU A 67 -6.98 1.31 3.75
CA LEU A 67 -8.19 1.83 4.40
C LEU A 67 -8.15 3.36 4.56
N TYR A 68 -7.05 3.90 5.09
CA TYR A 68 -6.90 5.36 5.24
C TYR A 68 -6.90 6.08 3.89
N PHE A 69 -6.27 5.50 2.87
CA PHE A 69 -6.26 6.05 1.53
C PHE A 69 -7.67 6.08 0.92
N TYR A 70 -8.44 5.01 1.06
CA TYR A 70 -9.82 4.96 0.59
C TYR A 70 -10.67 6.04 1.26
N LEU A 71 -10.68 6.09 2.60
CA LEU A 71 -11.45 7.07 3.36
C LEU A 71 -11.06 8.51 3.03
N TYR A 72 -9.76 8.77 2.84
CA TYR A 72 -9.28 10.07 2.40
C TYR A 72 -9.84 10.47 1.02
N ASN A 73 -9.83 9.56 0.05
CA ASN A 73 -10.33 9.84 -1.29
C ASN A 73 -11.86 10.01 -1.30
N GLU A 74 -12.58 9.20 -0.55
CA GLU A 74 -14.03 9.33 -0.39
C GLU A 74 -14.40 10.70 0.19
N ALA A 75 -13.74 11.10 1.29
CA ALA A 75 -13.93 12.43 1.88
C ALA A 75 -13.59 13.56 0.89
N ALA A 76 -12.50 13.42 0.12
CA ALA A 76 -12.11 14.41 -0.88
C ALA A 76 -13.18 14.57 -1.98
N MET A 77 -13.77 13.47 -2.45
CA MET A 77 -14.84 13.50 -3.46
C MET A 77 -16.12 14.15 -2.91
N ILE A 78 -16.48 13.88 -1.65
CA ILE A 78 -17.60 14.55 -0.98
C ILE A 78 -17.37 16.07 -0.90
N VAL A 79 -16.15 16.50 -0.57
CA VAL A 79 -15.80 17.92 -0.51
C VAL A 79 -15.85 18.54 -1.89
N LEU A 80 -15.30 17.88 -2.92
CA LEU A 80 -15.31 18.37 -4.30
C LEU A 80 -16.73 18.61 -4.82
N ASN A 81 -17.70 17.78 -4.44
CA ASN A 81 -19.11 17.97 -4.80
C ASN A 81 -19.77 19.16 -4.07
N LYS A 82 -19.16 19.69 -3.00
CA LYS A 82 -19.70 20.80 -2.19
C LYS A 82 -19.01 22.14 -2.43
N ILE A 83 -17.80 22.17 -2.98
CA ILE A 83 -17.02 23.40 -3.21
C ILE A 83 -16.58 23.51 -4.66
N ASN A 84 -16.35 24.74 -5.14
CA ASN A 84 -15.87 24.92 -6.50
C ASN A 84 -14.44 24.34 -6.69
N PRO A 85 -14.07 23.92 -7.92
CA PRO A 85 -12.78 23.29 -8.20
C PRO A 85 -11.56 24.15 -7.81
N VAL A 86 -11.68 25.47 -7.93
CA VAL A 86 -10.60 26.40 -7.54
C VAL A 86 -10.36 26.35 -6.04
N THR A 87 -11.41 26.37 -5.21
CA THR A 87 -11.29 26.26 -3.75
C THR A 87 -10.76 24.88 -3.34
N HIS A 88 -11.18 23.82 -4.02
CA HIS A 88 -10.61 22.48 -3.80
C HIS A 88 -9.10 22.43 -4.05
N ALA A 89 -8.61 23.09 -5.10
CA ALA A 89 -7.17 23.18 -5.38
C ALA A 89 -6.39 23.87 -4.24
N ILE A 90 -6.96 24.90 -3.60
CA ILE A 90 -6.36 25.59 -2.44
C ILE A 90 -6.33 24.69 -1.22
N VAL A 91 -7.43 23.98 -0.97
CA VAL A 91 -7.49 23.03 0.15
C VAL A 91 -6.43 21.94 -0.05
N ASN A 92 -6.19 21.51 -1.28
CA ASN A 92 -5.14 20.53 -1.57
C ASN A 92 -3.72 21.07 -1.27
N THR A 93 -3.42 22.35 -1.57
CA THR A 93 -2.11 22.95 -1.22
C THR A 93 -1.96 23.12 0.30
N LEU A 94 -3.02 23.56 0.99
CA LEU A 94 -3.03 23.70 2.45
C LEU A 94 -2.87 22.35 3.17
N LYS A 95 -3.56 21.31 2.70
CA LYS A 95 -3.41 19.94 3.23
C LYS A 95 -1.95 19.48 3.17
N ARG A 96 -1.26 19.72 2.05
CA ARG A 96 0.16 19.38 1.90
C ARG A 96 1.06 20.11 2.92
N ILE A 97 0.76 21.38 3.19
CA ILE A 97 1.47 22.18 4.18
C ILE A 97 1.28 21.61 5.59
N ILE A 98 0.05 21.26 5.95
CA ILE A 98 -0.27 20.67 7.26
C ILE A 98 0.50 19.36 7.44
N ILE A 99 0.49 18.48 6.43
CA ILE A 99 1.24 17.22 6.46
C ILE A 99 2.74 17.47 6.68
N LEU A 100 3.33 18.44 5.98
CA LEU A 100 4.75 18.76 6.12
C LEU A 100 5.09 19.19 7.55
N ILE A 101 4.30 20.09 8.15
CA ILE A 101 4.51 20.55 9.53
C ILE A 101 4.39 19.39 10.52
N THR A 102 3.36 18.56 10.39
CA THR A 102 3.16 17.38 11.25
C THR A 102 4.33 16.41 11.14
N CYS A 103 4.83 16.15 9.93
CA CYS A 103 5.98 15.29 9.71
C CYS A 103 7.24 15.83 10.42
N VAL A 104 7.51 17.13 10.32
CA VAL A 104 8.68 17.74 10.98
C VAL A 104 8.59 17.61 12.50
N ILE A 105 7.41 17.84 13.07
CA ILE A 105 7.19 17.74 14.52
C ILE A 105 7.35 16.29 14.99
N PHE A 106 6.76 15.34 14.26
CA PHE A 106 6.72 13.94 14.68
C PHE A 106 8.04 13.20 14.43
N PHE A 107 8.61 13.32 13.23
CA PHE A 107 9.84 12.62 12.85
C PHE A 107 11.11 13.32 13.32
N LYS A 108 11.00 14.58 13.78
CA LYS A 108 12.14 15.41 14.24
C LYS A 108 13.31 15.41 13.26
N THR A 109 13.01 15.26 11.97
CA THR A 109 14.03 15.23 10.92
C THR A 109 14.60 16.64 10.76
N PRO A 110 15.93 16.82 10.80
CA PRO A 110 16.54 18.13 10.71
C PRO A 110 16.31 18.70 9.30
N LEU A 111 15.47 19.72 9.22
CA LEU A 111 15.34 20.52 8.01
C LEU A 111 16.61 21.35 7.81
N THR A 112 17.17 21.31 6.61
CA THR A 112 18.24 22.23 6.23
C THR A 112 17.74 23.68 6.35
N LYS A 113 18.62 24.64 6.62
CA LYS A 113 18.24 26.06 6.76
C LYS A 113 17.41 26.56 5.58
N ASN A 114 17.76 26.13 4.36
CA ASN A 114 17.02 26.45 3.14
C ASN A 114 15.64 25.79 3.10
N GLY A 115 15.52 24.56 3.62
CA GLY A 115 14.24 23.87 3.77
C GLY A 115 13.29 24.63 4.70
N VAL A 116 13.80 25.13 5.83
CA VAL A 116 13.00 25.93 6.77
C VAL A 116 12.50 27.23 6.12
N ILE A 117 13.38 27.95 5.42
CA ILE A 117 13.02 29.20 4.73
C ILE A 117 11.98 28.93 3.63
N GLY A 118 12.21 27.94 2.77
CA GLY A 118 11.30 27.58 1.69
C GLY A 118 9.92 27.13 2.19
N SER A 119 9.88 26.33 3.25
CA SER A 119 8.63 25.91 3.89
C SER A 119 7.88 27.09 4.51
N SER A 120 8.58 28.00 5.18
CA SER A 120 7.97 29.19 5.80
C SER A 120 7.30 30.10 4.76
N ILE A 121 7.98 30.37 3.64
CA ILE A 121 7.44 31.17 2.54
C ILE A 121 6.19 30.50 1.93
N ALA A 122 6.23 29.19 1.72
CA ALA A 122 5.08 28.45 1.17
C ALA A 122 3.85 28.47 2.10
N ILE A 123 4.06 28.36 3.42
CA ILE A 123 3.02 28.49 4.45
C ILE A 123 2.40 29.89 4.41
N ILE A 124 3.24 30.92 4.46
CA ILE A 124 2.81 32.33 4.49
C ILE A 124 2.06 32.69 3.21
N GLY A 125 2.58 32.34 2.03
CA GLY A 125 1.94 32.62 0.75
C GLY A 125 0.56 31.95 0.63
N SER A 126 0.43 30.71 1.09
CA SER A 126 -0.84 29.98 1.07
C SER A 126 -1.87 30.57 2.04
N TYR A 127 -1.43 31.02 3.21
CA TYR A 127 -2.29 31.71 4.19
C TYR A 127 -2.83 33.04 3.64
N LEU A 128 -1.94 33.87 3.06
CA LEU A 128 -2.31 35.16 2.47
C LEU A 128 -3.28 35.00 1.29
N TYR A 129 -3.05 34.01 0.42
CA TYR A 129 -3.95 33.71 -0.69
C TYR A 129 -5.36 33.31 -0.23
N SER A 130 -5.46 32.51 0.84
CA SER A 130 -6.76 32.14 1.43
C SER A 130 -7.51 33.37 1.97
N LYS A 131 -6.80 34.32 2.60
CA LYS A 131 -7.39 35.54 3.14
C LYS A 131 -7.92 36.47 2.03
N THR A 132 -7.14 36.72 0.99
CA THR A 132 -7.57 37.63 -0.09
C THR A 132 -8.77 37.09 -0.88
N LYS A 133 -8.89 35.78 -1.04
CA LYS A 133 -10.06 35.17 -1.70
C LYS A 133 -11.35 35.32 -0.90
N LYS A 134 -11.29 35.30 0.44
CA LYS A 134 -12.45 35.56 1.32
C LYS A 134 -12.91 37.02 1.29
N ILE A 135 -12.00 37.96 1.00
CA ILE A 135 -12.29 39.40 0.99
C ILE A 135 -12.98 39.84 -0.32
N LYS A 136 -12.95 39.01 -1.37
CA LYS A 136 -13.59 39.27 -2.68
C LYS A 136 -14.94 38.55 -2.86
N ALA A 137 -15.51 37.97 -1.80
CA ALA A 137 -16.81 37.30 -1.81
C ALA A 137 -17.86 38.16 -1.11
#